data_AF-A0A843L6H0-F1
#
_entry.id   AF-A0A843L6H0-F1
#
_cell.length_a   1.000
_cell.length_b   1.000
_cell.length_c   1.000
_cell.angle_alpha   90.00
_cell.angle_beta   90.00
_cell.angle_gamma   90.00
#
_symmetry.space_group_name_H-M   'P 1'
#
loop_
_entity.id
_entity.type
_entity.pdbx_description
1 polymer ?
#
loop_
_entity_poly.entity_id
_entity_poly.type
_entity_poly.pdbx_seq_one_letter_code
_entity_poly.pdbx_strand_id
1 'polypeptide(L)'
;MDAYTFRTAEQESIAIAKKTLLVPPILVDLVGNALTAMDGVKFTSLDACPSCGGQVTGHDLRPKRFAVILENGKERAIRVFVKRFYCRQCGSLCYADAPFYPDTRLASPVVDLCLLLSQRMPFNRVAEHLRALGIVVDRGTVRNYASRDFGTIPATELFGLPLPLSLLNLAISTLGREGGPVMGAEALAACGLPPADRAAPRGRGFPEERDQRYN
;
A
#
# COMPACT_ATOMS: atom_id res chain seq x y z
N MET A 1 -18.27 -69.23 23.82
CA MET A 1 -17.88 -69.33 22.40
C MET A 1 -18.79 -68.37 21.66
N ASP A 2 -18.54 -67.07 21.81
CA ASP A 2 -17.71 -66.22 20.93
C ASP A 2 -18.63 -65.59 19.88
N ALA A 3 -18.50 -64.34 19.44
CA ALA A 3 -17.82 -63.13 19.86
C ALA A 3 -18.31 -62.04 18.88
N TYR A 4 -17.95 -60.78 19.16
CA TYR A 4 -17.90 -59.67 18.19
C TYR A 4 -19.20 -58.95 17.80
N THR A 5 -19.56 -58.02 18.69
CA THR A 5 -20.13 -56.71 18.38
C THR A 5 -19.25 -55.97 17.36
N PHE A 6 -19.76 -55.74 16.14
CA PHE A 6 -19.14 -54.80 15.20
C PHE A 6 -19.63 -53.37 15.50
N ARG A 7 -18.74 -52.57 16.08
CA ARG A 7 -18.78 -51.10 16.01
C ARG A 7 -18.16 -50.67 14.68
N THR A 8 -18.83 -49.79 13.94
CA THR A 8 -18.22 -48.96 12.88
C THR A 8 -18.86 -47.57 12.99
N ALA A 9 -18.23 -46.68 13.74
CA ALA A 9 -17.25 -45.69 13.26
C ALA A 9 -17.95 -44.41 12.78
N GLU A 10 -18.13 -43.49 13.73
CA GLU A 10 -18.44 -42.08 13.51
C GLU A 10 -17.50 -41.47 12.48
N GLN A 11 -18.09 -40.89 11.42
CA GLN A 11 -17.41 -39.94 10.56
C GLN A 11 -17.27 -38.63 11.32
N GLU A 12 -16.18 -38.49 12.08
CA GLU A 12 -15.73 -37.21 12.62
C GLU A 12 -15.29 -36.30 11.46
N SER A 13 -16.21 -35.45 11.01
CA SER A 13 -15.91 -34.27 10.20
C SER A 13 -15.08 -33.30 11.03
N ILE A 14 -13.76 -33.32 10.83
CA ILE A 14 -12.83 -32.31 11.37
C ILE A 14 -13.13 -30.98 10.68
N ALA A 15 -14.04 -30.20 11.25
CA ALA A 15 -14.15 -28.78 10.97
C ALA A 15 -12.85 -28.13 11.47
N ILE A 16 -11.93 -27.82 10.57
CA ILE A 16 -10.76 -27.00 10.87
C ILE A 16 -11.31 -25.64 11.31
N ALA A 17 -11.38 -25.43 12.62
CA ALA A 17 -11.83 -24.18 13.22
C ALA A 17 -10.94 -23.05 12.68
N LYS A 18 -11.50 -22.26 11.77
CA LYS A 18 -10.85 -21.09 11.19
C LYS A 18 -10.67 -20.10 12.34
N LYS A 19 -9.50 -20.11 12.98
CA LYS A 19 -9.15 -19.20 14.09
C LYS A 19 -9.47 -17.78 13.64
N THR A 20 -10.53 -17.20 14.19
CA THR A 20 -10.98 -15.85 13.86
C THR A 20 -9.86 -14.90 14.26
N LEU A 21 -9.33 -14.17 13.28
CA LEU A 21 -8.37 -13.12 13.55
C LEU A 21 -9.10 -12.01 14.31
N LEU A 22 -8.75 -11.83 15.58
CA LEU A 22 -9.32 -10.80 16.43
C LEU A 22 -8.54 -9.49 16.19
N VAL A 23 -8.90 -8.79 15.13
CA VAL A 23 -8.46 -7.39 14.94
C VAL A 23 -9.46 -6.50 15.69
N PRO A 24 -9.01 -5.63 16.61
CA PRO A 24 -9.92 -4.74 17.31
C PRO A 24 -10.69 -3.83 16.34
N PRO A 25 -12.02 -3.65 16.50
CA PRO A 25 -12.83 -2.83 15.60
C PRO A 25 -12.31 -1.40 15.45
N ILE A 26 -11.85 -0.80 16.55
CA ILE A 26 -11.25 0.55 16.54
C ILE A 26 -10.05 0.67 15.59
N LEU A 27 -9.27 -0.40 15.43
CA LEU A 27 -8.14 -0.41 14.51
C LEU A 27 -8.60 -0.53 13.05
N VAL A 28 -9.66 -1.30 12.80
CA VAL A 28 -10.30 -1.39 11.48
C VAL A 28 -10.84 -0.02 11.07
N ASP A 29 -11.55 0.66 11.97
CA ASP A 29 -12.12 1.99 11.71
C ASP A 29 -11.02 3.03 11.49
N LEU A 30 -9.98 3.02 12.32
CA LEU A 30 -8.83 3.93 12.20
C LEU A 30 -8.15 3.79 10.82
N VAL A 31 -7.84 2.56 10.41
CA VAL A 31 -7.18 2.27 9.13
C VAL A 31 -8.11 2.54 7.96
N GLY A 32 -9.37 2.14 8.06
CA GLY A 32 -10.39 2.35 7.03
C GLY A 32 -10.63 3.83 6.75
N ASN A 33 -10.78 4.64 7.80
CA ASN A 33 -10.96 6.09 7.67
C ASN A 33 -9.73 6.77 7.06
N ALA A 34 -8.52 6.40 7.51
CA ALA A 34 -7.28 6.94 6.99
C ALA A 34 -7.12 6.68 5.49
N LEU A 35 -7.39 5.45 5.04
CA LEU A 35 -7.28 5.08 3.63
C LEU A 35 -8.40 5.69 2.79
N THR A 36 -9.62 5.77 3.31
CA THR A 36 -10.76 6.34 2.57
C THR A 36 -10.60 7.85 2.36
N ALA A 37 -10.03 8.57 3.33
CA ALA A 37 -9.76 10.00 3.22
C ALA A 37 -8.78 10.37 2.09
N MET A 38 -8.03 9.38 1.59
CA MET A 38 -7.11 9.56 0.46
C MET A 38 -7.80 9.52 -0.89
N ASP A 39 -9.07 9.14 -0.98
CA ASP A 39 -9.76 9.05 -2.26
C ASP A 39 -9.90 10.44 -2.90
N GLY A 40 -9.46 10.58 -4.14
CA GLY A 40 -9.49 11.83 -4.89
C GLY A 40 -8.33 12.80 -4.62
N VAL A 41 -7.43 12.52 -3.67
CA VAL A 41 -6.32 13.42 -3.35
C VAL A 41 -5.41 13.62 -4.56
N LYS A 42 -5.03 14.89 -4.80
CA LYS A 42 -4.18 15.29 -5.92
C LYS A 42 -2.77 15.63 -5.44
N PHE A 43 -1.78 15.02 -6.08
CA PHE A 43 -0.37 15.32 -5.92
C PHE A 43 0.11 16.07 -7.17
N THR A 44 0.43 17.35 -7.01
CA THR A 44 0.66 18.27 -8.15
C THR A 44 1.99 19.00 -8.11
N SER A 45 2.84 18.72 -7.13
CA SER A 45 4.10 19.44 -6.90
C SER A 45 5.29 18.55 -7.23
N LEU A 46 6.26 19.14 -7.93
CA LEU A 46 7.57 18.58 -8.19
C LEU A 46 8.51 19.77 -8.45
N ASP A 47 9.56 19.91 -7.65
CA ASP A 47 10.42 21.10 -7.72
C ASP A 47 11.37 21.06 -8.92
N ALA A 48 11.97 19.89 -9.18
CA ALA A 48 12.92 19.69 -10.26
C ALA A 48 12.86 18.25 -10.80
N CYS A 49 13.43 18.03 -11.98
CA CYS A 49 13.56 16.70 -12.53
C CYS A 49 14.44 15.83 -11.62
N PRO A 50 13.95 14.68 -11.12
CA PRO A 50 14.74 13.80 -10.25
C PRO A 50 15.94 13.14 -10.96
N SER A 51 15.98 13.16 -12.29
CA SER A 51 17.06 12.57 -13.08
C SER A 51 18.22 13.53 -13.37
N CYS A 52 17.94 14.82 -13.60
CA CYS A 52 18.97 15.80 -14.00
C CYS A 52 18.91 17.16 -13.30
N GLY A 53 17.95 17.38 -12.39
CA GLY A 53 17.74 18.66 -11.72
C GLY A 53 17.11 19.76 -12.59
N GLY A 54 16.81 19.48 -13.85
CA GLY A 54 16.26 20.46 -14.79
C GLY A 54 14.82 20.86 -14.52
N GLN A 55 14.41 22.03 -15.03
CA GLN A 55 13.05 22.55 -14.88
C GLN A 55 12.01 21.60 -15.51
N VAL A 56 10.87 21.46 -14.83
CA VAL A 56 9.77 20.59 -15.24
C VAL A 56 8.57 21.40 -15.74
N THR A 57 7.84 20.85 -16.71
CA THR A 57 6.57 21.42 -17.21
C THR A 57 5.45 20.41 -17.01
N GLY A 58 4.31 20.88 -16.48
CA GLY A 58 3.15 20.03 -16.23
C GLY A 58 2.62 19.38 -17.50
N HIS A 59 2.26 18.11 -17.39
CA HIS A 59 1.63 17.32 -18.44
C HIS A 59 0.17 17.02 -18.04
N ASP A 60 -0.14 15.79 -17.65
CA ASP A 60 -1.49 15.33 -17.28
C ASP A 60 -1.56 14.83 -15.83
N LEU A 61 -2.78 14.61 -15.34
CA LEU A 61 -3.04 13.92 -14.07
C LEU A 61 -3.31 12.45 -14.35
N ARG A 62 -2.54 11.55 -13.72
CA ARG A 62 -2.77 10.10 -13.82
C ARG A 62 -3.38 9.55 -12.53
N PRO A 63 -4.49 8.80 -12.60
CA PRO A 63 -5.00 8.09 -11.44
C PRO A 63 -4.05 6.96 -11.06
N LYS A 64 -3.71 6.86 -9.77
CA LYS A 64 -2.97 5.74 -9.18
C LYS A 64 -3.79 5.13 -8.06
N ARG A 65 -3.75 3.80 -7.96
CA ARG A 65 -4.42 3.07 -6.89
C ARG A 65 -3.64 3.23 -5.60
N PHE A 66 -4.24 3.89 -4.61
CA PHE A 66 -3.64 4.12 -3.30
C PHE A 66 -3.76 2.86 -2.45
N ALA A 67 -4.99 2.36 -2.31
CA ALA A 67 -5.33 1.13 -1.59
C ALA A 67 -6.53 0.45 -2.26
N VAL A 68 -6.78 -0.80 -1.88
CA VAL A 68 -8.08 -1.46 -2.10
C VAL A 68 -8.63 -1.79 -0.72
N ILE A 69 -9.83 -1.33 -0.43
CA ILE A 69 -10.50 -1.56 0.86
C ILE A 69 -11.72 -2.46 0.67
N LEU A 70 -12.12 -3.13 1.74
CA LEU A 70 -13.36 -3.88 1.84
C LEU A 70 -14.42 -2.99 2.50
N GLU A 71 -15.42 -2.56 1.73
CA GLU A 71 -16.53 -1.72 2.20
C GLU A 71 -17.84 -2.47 1.94
N ASN A 72 -18.61 -2.75 3.00
CA ASN A 72 -19.86 -3.52 2.91
C ASN A 72 -19.72 -4.85 2.15
N GLY A 73 -18.60 -5.56 2.37
CA GLY A 73 -18.29 -6.83 1.71
C GLY A 73 -17.87 -6.72 0.24
N LYS A 74 -17.73 -5.50 -0.30
CA LYS A 74 -17.27 -5.26 -1.69
C LYS A 74 -15.91 -4.59 -1.71
N GLU A 75 -15.10 -4.95 -2.69
CA GLU A 75 -13.80 -4.32 -2.91
C GLU A 75 -14.00 -2.95 -3.56
N ARG A 76 -13.43 -1.90 -2.95
CA ARG A 76 -13.38 -0.54 -3.49
C ARG A 76 -11.93 -0.09 -3.62
N ALA A 77 -11.56 0.39 -4.81
CA ALA A 77 -10.25 0.98 -5.03
C ALA A 77 -10.26 2.46 -4.64
N ILE A 78 -9.42 2.83 -3.67
CA ILE A 78 -9.13 4.22 -3.32
C ILE A 78 -8.11 4.74 -4.35
N ARG A 79 -8.43 5.85 -5.02
CA ARG A 79 -7.59 6.39 -6.10
C ARG A 79 -7.13 7.79 -5.77
N VAL A 80 -5.84 8.04 -6.00
CA VAL A 80 -5.24 9.38 -5.95
C VAL A 80 -4.83 9.80 -7.35
N PHE A 81 -4.63 11.09 -7.58
CA PHE A 81 -4.20 11.63 -8.85
C PHE A 81 -2.80 12.21 -8.74
N VAL A 82 -1.87 11.70 -9.54
CA VAL A 82 -0.48 12.14 -9.54
C VAL A 82 -0.20 12.87 -10.85
N LYS A 83 0.21 14.13 -10.76
CA LYS A 83 0.57 14.94 -11.92
C LYS A 83 1.86 14.41 -12.53
N ARG A 84 1.90 14.32 -13.85
CA ARG A 84 3.11 14.03 -14.61
C ARG A 84 3.70 15.33 -15.15
N PHE A 85 4.99 15.30 -15.37
CA PHE A 85 5.75 16.41 -15.92
C PHE A 85 6.75 15.93 -16.95
N TYR A 86 7.10 16.78 -17.92
CA TYR A 86 8.28 16.58 -18.75
C TYR A 86 9.42 17.47 -18.28
N CYS A 87 10.62 16.93 -18.21
CA CYS A 87 11.82 17.72 -18.01
C CYS A 87 12.19 18.47 -19.30
N ARG A 88 12.45 19.77 -19.20
CA ARG A 88 12.88 20.60 -20.34
C ARG A 88 14.32 20.35 -20.79
N GLN A 89 15.12 19.68 -19.97
CA GLN A 89 16.54 19.47 -20.25
C GLN A 89 16.83 18.07 -20.79
N CYS A 90 16.38 17.02 -20.10
CA CYS A 90 16.63 15.63 -20.52
C CYS A 90 15.43 14.95 -21.20
N GLY A 91 14.28 15.62 -21.30
CA GLY A 91 13.05 15.06 -21.88
C GLY A 91 12.36 13.97 -21.04
N SER A 92 12.92 13.58 -19.90
CA SER A 92 12.36 12.50 -19.07
C SER A 92 10.97 12.85 -18.52
N LEU A 93 10.08 11.84 -18.53
CA LEU A 93 8.78 11.91 -17.87
C LEU A 93 8.96 11.72 -16.35
N CYS A 94 8.54 12.72 -15.60
CA CYS A 94 8.63 12.78 -14.14
C CYS A 94 7.22 12.76 -13.52
N TYR A 95 7.11 12.37 -12.26
CA TYR A 95 5.85 12.36 -11.51
C TYR A 95 5.94 13.32 -10.33
N ALA A 96 4.83 13.92 -9.94
CA ALA A 96 4.70 14.66 -8.70
C ALA A 96 5.12 13.78 -7.52
N ASP A 97 5.62 14.43 -6.47
CA ASP A 97 5.88 13.76 -5.21
C ASP A 97 4.57 13.13 -4.71
N ALA A 98 4.61 11.82 -4.47
CA ALA A 98 3.47 11.04 -4.03
C ALA A 98 3.95 9.88 -3.14
N PRO A 99 3.11 9.39 -2.20
CA PRO A 99 3.47 8.36 -1.24
C PRO A 99 3.45 6.97 -1.90
N PHE A 100 4.34 6.76 -2.86
CA PHE A 100 4.57 5.50 -3.53
C PHE A 100 6.06 5.22 -3.52
N TYR A 101 6.40 3.96 -3.28
CA TYR A 101 7.72 3.46 -3.64
C TYR A 101 7.82 3.32 -5.16
N PRO A 102 9.04 3.35 -5.73
CA PRO A 102 9.24 3.01 -7.14
C PRO A 102 8.63 1.64 -7.46
N ASP A 103 7.98 1.52 -8.61
CA ASP A 103 7.45 0.24 -9.14
C ASP A 103 6.49 -0.50 -8.19
N THR A 104 5.74 0.22 -7.33
CA THR A 104 4.66 -0.38 -6.53
C THR A 104 3.29 -0.01 -7.08
N ARG A 105 2.34 -0.96 -6.96
CA ARG A 105 0.95 -0.79 -7.42
C ARG A 105 0.04 -0.16 -6.37
N LEU A 106 0.52 -0.05 -5.13
CA LEU A 106 -0.17 0.51 -3.95
C LEU A 106 0.74 1.52 -3.27
N ALA A 107 0.14 2.41 -2.49
CA ALA A 107 0.84 3.46 -1.76
C ALA A 107 1.74 2.89 -0.65
N SER A 108 2.77 3.66 -0.27
CA SER A 108 3.76 3.26 0.72
C SER A 108 3.16 2.80 2.05
N PRO A 109 2.11 3.41 2.64
CA PRO A 109 1.56 2.90 3.90
C PRO A 109 1.02 1.47 3.83
N VAL A 110 0.49 1.05 2.67
CA VAL A 110 0.02 -0.31 2.45
C VAL A 110 1.18 -1.27 2.22
N VAL A 111 2.21 -0.82 1.49
CA VAL A 111 3.44 -1.58 1.27
C VAL A 111 4.17 -1.80 2.60
N ASP A 112 4.31 -0.75 3.41
CA ASP A 112 4.92 -0.76 4.74
C ASP A 112 4.26 -1.81 5.63
N LEU A 113 2.93 -1.81 5.68
CA LEU A 113 2.17 -2.76 6.48
C LEU A 113 2.36 -4.21 5.99
N CYS A 114 2.44 -4.44 4.66
CA CYS A 114 2.76 -5.75 4.11
C CYS A 114 4.13 -6.24 4.59
N LEU A 115 5.14 -5.35 4.58
CA LEU A 115 6.50 -5.68 4.99
C LEU A 115 6.57 -6.00 6.49
N LEU A 116 6.06 -5.13 7.34
CA LEU A 116 6.08 -5.30 8.80
C LEU A 116 5.39 -6.59 9.23
N LEU A 117 4.22 -6.89 8.66
CA LEU A 117 3.51 -8.13 8.98
C LEU A 117 4.26 -9.36 8.44
N SER A 118 4.88 -9.27 7.26
CA SER A 118 5.65 -10.38 6.66
C SER A 118 6.88 -10.79 7.48
N GLN A 119 7.40 -9.90 8.34
CA GLN A 119 8.48 -10.24 9.28
C GLN A 119 8.00 -11.16 10.41
N ARG A 120 6.70 -11.18 10.71
CA ARG A 120 6.13 -11.93 11.85
C ARG A 120 5.31 -13.14 11.43
N MET A 121 4.82 -13.18 10.20
CA MET A 121 3.92 -14.24 9.76
C MET A 121 4.06 -14.56 8.27
N PRO A 122 3.70 -15.78 7.84
CA PRO A 122 3.69 -16.15 6.43
C PRO A 122 2.76 -15.29 5.57
N PHE A 123 3.09 -15.11 4.29
CA PHE A 123 2.38 -14.21 3.37
C PHE A 123 0.87 -14.46 3.23
N ASN A 124 0.41 -15.71 3.38
CA ASN A 124 -1.02 -16.01 3.41
C ASN A 124 -1.69 -15.44 4.66
N ARG A 125 -1.04 -15.54 5.82
CA ARG A 125 -1.53 -14.94 7.08
C ARG A 125 -1.51 -13.42 6.99
N VAL A 126 -0.50 -12.83 6.35
CA VAL A 126 -0.48 -11.37 6.11
C VAL A 126 -1.69 -10.94 5.30
N ALA A 127 -1.99 -11.60 4.18
CA ALA A 127 -3.16 -11.28 3.37
C ALA A 127 -4.49 -11.45 4.14
N GLU A 128 -4.59 -12.49 5.00
CA GLU A 128 -5.74 -12.67 5.89
C GLU A 128 -5.87 -11.55 6.94
N HIS A 129 -4.76 -11.11 7.55
CA HIS A 129 -4.75 -10.02 8.52
C HIS A 129 -5.08 -8.67 7.88
N LEU A 130 -4.52 -8.38 6.71
CA LEU A 130 -4.86 -7.18 5.93
C LEU A 130 -6.35 -7.17 5.61
N ARG A 131 -6.91 -8.30 5.17
CA ARG A 131 -8.36 -8.40 4.90
C ARG A 131 -9.19 -8.19 6.16
N ALA A 132 -8.74 -8.68 7.32
CA ALA A 132 -9.40 -8.42 8.61
C ALA A 132 -9.33 -6.95 9.04
N LEU A 133 -8.28 -6.22 8.62
CA LEU A 133 -8.17 -4.76 8.74
C LEU A 133 -8.97 -3.98 7.67
N GLY A 134 -9.70 -4.68 6.80
CA GLY A 134 -10.44 -4.06 5.70
C GLY A 134 -9.57 -3.69 4.49
N ILE A 135 -8.32 -4.15 4.40
CA ILE A 135 -7.41 -3.90 3.28
C ILE A 135 -7.30 -5.16 2.40
N VAL A 136 -7.51 -5.01 1.10
CA VAL A 136 -7.40 -6.13 0.16
C VAL A 136 -6.04 -6.11 -0.52
N VAL A 137 -5.19 -7.08 -0.17
CA VAL A 137 -3.93 -7.37 -0.86
C VAL A 137 -3.81 -8.90 -1.00
N ASP A 138 -3.56 -9.38 -2.21
CA ASP A 138 -3.37 -10.80 -2.44
C ASP A 138 -1.98 -11.27 -1.97
N ARG A 139 -1.87 -12.59 -1.69
CA ARG A 139 -0.62 -13.22 -1.25
C ARG A 139 0.56 -12.99 -2.19
N GLY A 140 0.32 -12.96 -3.51
CA GLY A 140 1.35 -12.75 -4.52
C GLY A 140 1.91 -11.33 -4.45
N THR A 141 1.03 -10.33 -4.31
CA THR A 141 1.42 -8.94 -4.09
C THR A 141 2.20 -8.76 -2.78
N VAL A 142 1.76 -9.38 -1.67
CA VAL A 142 2.50 -9.36 -0.40
C VAL A 142 3.90 -9.93 -0.59
N ARG A 143 4.03 -11.11 -1.20
CA ARG A 143 5.32 -11.75 -1.48
C ARG A 143 6.23 -10.84 -2.32
N ASN A 144 5.68 -10.22 -3.37
CA ASN A 144 6.42 -9.33 -4.26
C ASN A 144 6.95 -8.07 -3.53
N TYR A 145 6.20 -7.54 -2.58
CA TYR A 145 6.69 -6.44 -1.75
C TYR A 145 7.75 -6.92 -0.74
N ALA A 146 7.50 -8.04 -0.06
CA ALA A 146 8.44 -8.59 0.92
C ALA A 146 9.78 -9.05 0.33
N SER A 147 9.85 -9.32 -0.98
CA SER A 147 11.10 -9.69 -1.67
C SER A 147 11.98 -8.49 -2.09
N ARG A 148 11.57 -7.26 -1.77
CA ARG A 148 12.26 -6.03 -2.16
C ARG A 148 12.77 -5.31 -0.92
N ASP A 149 13.85 -4.55 -1.10
CA ASP A 149 14.38 -3.66 -0.06
C ASP A 149 13.76 -2.26 -0.19
N PHE A 150 13.14 -1.81 0.90
CA PHE A 150 12.55 -0.47 1.04
C PHE A 150 13.16 0.29 2.24
N GLY A 151 14.23 -0.24 2.85
CA GLY A 151 14.84 0.28 4.07
C GLY A 151 14.03 -0.04 5.33
N THR A 152 14.48 0.52 6.45
CA THR A 152 13.79 0.38 7.75
C THR A 152 12.49 1.16 7.74
N ILE A 153 11.38 0.48 8.00
CA ILE A 153 10.05 1.09 8.10
C ILE A 153 9.80 1.51 9.56
N PRO A 154 9.63 2.81 9.85
CA PRO A 154 9.23 3.27 11.18
C PRO A 154 7.85 2.74 11.54
N ALA A 155 7.72 2.09 12.69
CA ALA A 155 6.49 1.47 13.15
C ALA A 155 6.33 1.58 14.67
N THR A 156 5.09 1.42 15.13
CA THR A 156 4.75 1.28 16.55
C THR A 156 3.84 0.08 16.75
N GLU A 157 3.86 -0.51 17.94
CA GLU A 157 2.93 -1.58 18.31
C GLU A 157 1.58 -0.97 18.71
N LEU A 158 0.52 -1.39 18.03
CA LEU A 158 -0.85 -1.01 18.35
C LEU A 158 -1.70 -2.28 18.39
N PHE A 159 -2.26 -2.59 19.57
CA PHE A 159 -3.02 -3.82 19.82
C PHE A 159 -2.28 -5.12 19.42
N GLY A 160 -0.96 -5.16 19.62
CA GLY A 160 -0.13 -6.32 19.28
C GLY A 160 0.17 -6.48 17.78
N LEU A 161 -0.16 -5.47 16.97
CA LEU A 161 0.18 -5.41 15.55
C LEU A 161 1.17 -4.26 15.29
N PRO A 162 2.22 -4.49 14.47
CA PRO A 162 3.12 -3.43 14.06
C PRO A 162 2.41 -2.56 13.03
N LEU A 163 2.14 -1.30 13.38
CA LEU A 163 1.51 -0.32 12.50
C LEU A 163 2.56 0.67 11.98
N PRO A 164 2.68 0.88 10.66
CA PRO A 164 3.56 1.89 10.10
C PRO A 164 3.20 3.29 10.62
N LEU A 165 4.21 4.10 10.97
CA LEU A 165 3.97 5.49 11.35
C LEU A 165 3.35 6.29 10.21
N SER A 166 3.65 5.95 8.95
CA SER A 166 3.03 6.54 7.76
C SER A 166 1.51 6.40 7.77
N LEU A 167 0.99 5.24 8.18
CA LEU A 167 -0.44 4.96 8.27
C LEU A 167 -1.06 5.59 9.53
N LEU A 168 -0.35 5.55 10.66
CA LEU A 168 -0.81 6.16 11.91
C LEU A 168 -0.95 7.69 11.78
N ASN A 169 0.06 8.35 11.20
CA ASN A 169 0.04 9.79 10.98
C ASN A 169 -1.05 10.20 10.01
N LEU A 170 -1.30 9.40 8.96
CA LEU A 170 -2.45 9.61 8.08
C LEU A 170 -3.75 9.54 8.87
N ALA A 171 -3.92 8.51 9.70
CA ALA A 171 -5.10 8.39 10.54
C ALA A 171 -5.27 9.61 11.46
N ILE A 172 -4.22 10.04 12.16
CA ILE A 172 -4.24 11.23 13.02
C ILE A 172 -4.60 12.49 12.22
N SER A 173 -4.04 12.67 11.01
CA SER A 173 -4.33 13.84 10.16
C SER A 173 -5.79 13.90 9.67
N THR A 174 -6.49 12.77 9.71
CA THR A 174 -7.90 12.63 9.33
C THR A 174 -8.86 12.75 10.50
N LEU A 175 -8.39 12.58 11.74
CA LEU A 175 -9.19 12.75 12.95
C LEU A 175 -9.61 14.22 13.10
N GLY A 176 -10.91 14.47 13.30
CA GLY A 176 -11.44 15.81 13.53
C GLY A 176 -11.60 16.68 12.28
N ARG A 177 -11.39 16.15 11.07
CA ARG A 177 -11.70 16.87 9.83
C ARG A 177 -13.22 16.89 9.61
N GLU A 178 -13.83 18.07 9.71
CA GLU A 178 -15.23 18.30 9.29
C GLU A 178 -15.35 18.36 7.76
N GLY A 179 -15.10 17.23 7.08
CA GLY A 179 -15.41 17.05 5.65
C GLY A 179 -14.50 17.75 4.64
N GLY A 180 -13.44 18.45 5.08
CA GLY A 180 -12.46 19.07 4.17
C GLY A 180 -11.54 18.04 3.51
N PRO A 181 -11.25 18.15 2.19
CA PRO A 181 -10.40 17.19 1.48
C PRO A 181 -8.97 17.20 2.06
N VAL A 182 -8.32 16.03 2.09
CA VAL A 182 -6.91 15.93 2.47
C VAL A 182 -6.06 16.56 1.36
N MET A 183 -5.19 17.50 1.72
CA MET A 183 -4.27 18.09 0.75
C MET A 183 -3.11 17.14 0.47
N GLY A 184 -2.66 17.05 -0.79
CA GLY A 184 -1.56 16.15 -1.17
C GLY A 184 -0.27 16.38 -0.36
N ALA A 185 0.03 17.64 -0.02
CA ALA A 185 1.18 17.99 0.82
C ALA A 185 1.05 17.45 2.25
N GLU A 186 -0.16 17.53 2.84
CA GLU A 186 -0.44 16.97 4.17
C GLU A 186 -0.27 15.44 4.17
N ALA A 187 -0.81 14.78 3.14
CA ALA A 187 -0.68 13.33 3.00
C ALA A 187 0.77 12.87 2.81
N LEU A 188 1.57 13.62 2.05
CA LEU A 188 3.00 13.36 1.89
C LEU A 188 3.76 13.45 3.21
N ALA A 189 3.54 14.54 3.95
CA ALA A 189 4.16 14.76 5.25
C ALA A 189 3.77 13.66 6.24
N ALA A 190 2.49 13.28 6.29
CA ALA A 190 2.01 12.18 7.12
C ALA A 190 2.69 10.84 6.77
N CYS A 191 2.93 10.57 5.49
CA CYS A 191 3.61 9.36 5.03
C CYS A 191 5.12 9.34 5.31
N GLY A 192 5.69 10.36 5.97
CA GLY A 192 7.13 10.44 6.23
C GLY A 192 7.96 10.69 4.97
N LEU A 193 7.34 11.24 3.93
CA LEU A 193 7.96 11.55 2.65
C LEU A 193 7.92 13.06 2.45
N PRO A 194 8.92 13.82 2.95
CA PRO A 194 8.98 15.24 2.66
C PRO A 194 9.12 15.44 1.14
N PRO A 195 8.48 16.47 0.56
CA PRO A 195 8.77 16.89 -0.81
C PRO A 195 10.26 17.21 -0.91
N ALA A 196 10.92 16.74 -1.96
CA ALA A 196 12.31 17.05 -2.34
C ALA A 196 13.51 16.30 -1.73
N ASP A 197 13.37 15.22 -0.95
CA ASP A 197 14.57 14.48 -0.44
C ASP A 197 14.76 13.06 -0.99
N ARG A 198 14.37 12.84 -2.25
CA ARG A 198 14.71 11.62 -2.99
C ARG A 198 15.84 11.89 -3.95
N ALA A 199 17.06 11.96 -3.41
CA ALA A 199 18.24 11.59 -4.19
C ALA A 199 17.98 10.21 -4.81
N ALA A 200 17.90 10.16 -6.14
CA ALA A 200 17.64 8.96 -6.90
C ALA A 200 18.49 7.77 -6.40
N PRO A 201 17.96 6.53 -6.38
CA PRO A 201 18.84 5.38 -6.42
C PRO A 201 19.64 5.49 -7.72
N ARG A 202 20.95 5.75 -7.58
CA ARG A 202 21.86 5.75 -8.72
C ARG A 202 21.83 4.36 -9.37
N GLY A 203 21.55 4.34 -10.67
CA GLY A 203 22.10 3.36 -11.60
C GLY A 203 21.34 2.04 -11.77
N ARG A 204 20.62 1.94 -12.89
CA ARG A 204 20.88 0.90 -13.90
C ARG A 204 20.46 1.43 -15.26
N GLY A 205 21.35 1.29 -16.23
CA GLY A 205 21.17 1.80 -17.59
C GLY A 205 19.88 1.30 -18.22
N PHE A 206 19.25 2.18 -18.99
CA PHE A 206 18.22 1.82 -19.94
C PHE A 206 18.79 0.77 -20.91
N PRO A 207 18.15 -0.39 -21.11
CA PRO A 207 18.30 -1.10 -22.36
C PRO A 207 17.62 -0.27 -23.44
N GLU A 208 18.34 0.07 -24.49
CA GLU A 208 17.77 0.60 -25.73
C GLU A 208 16.68 -0.34 -26.22
N GLU A 209 15.42 0.10 -26.14
CA GLU A 209 14.31 -0.62 -26.75
C GLU A 209 14.42 -0.46 -28.27
N ARG A 210 14.86 -1.55 -28.90
CA ARG A 210 14.70 -1.82 -30.33
C ARG A 210 13.23 -1.71 -30.68
N ASP A 211 12.87 -0.67 -31.39
CA ASP A 211 11.60 -0.63 -32.11
C ASP A 211 11.77 -1.39 -33.44
N GLN A 212 11.48 -2.69 -33.40
CA GLN A 212 11.20 -3.49 -34.59
C GLN A 212 9.75 -3.96 -34.54
N ARG A 213 8.97 -3.36 -35.45
CA ARG A 213 7.80 -3.91 -36.17
C ARG A 213 6.62 -4.38 -35.33
N TYR A 214 5.46 -3.76 -35.54
CA TYR A 214 4.30 -4.42 -36.17
C TYR A 214 3.33 -3.37 -36.75
N ASN A 215 2.94 -3.63 -38.00
CA ASN A 215 1.97 -2.98 -38.91
C ASN A 215 2.39 -1.70 -39.62
#